data_AF-H2J1M1-F1
#
_entry.id   AF-H2J1M1-F1
#
_cell.length_a   1.000
_cell.length_b   1.000
_cell.length_c   1.000
_cell.angle_alpha   90.00
_cell.angle_beta   90.00
_cell.angle_gamma   90.00
#
_symmetry.space_group_name_H-M   'P 1'
#
loop_
_entity.id
_entity.type
_entity.pdbx_description
1 polymer ?
#
loop_
_entity_poly.entity_id
_entity_poly.type
_entity_poly.pdbx_seq_one_letter_code
_entity_poly.pdbx_strand_id
1 'polypeptide(L)'
;MSVIQSLIKQAFGTGNSNEAATFLASACNRMKAMDKTTIAREVESALRGVSFSRTESDKAKVKTVYKDTAVTLEKLASLEKQVRSLTNELAVARNQTRDTEDAERMKGELLRLNTRISELLRESDIQRKQHVDELALLRSRQRAAGNSTSAELDAANSLIAYTGSQMAAMAAARDTLQQRLTRLETETEHRLREEEDKRHAANRRADGNYALLGQQKELTAEANRKITQLRASLKLEEYEGQNAKNEKAKLKKQIAGLEDENSRLAERLRDNEEDCERLSNALERTNQELVAYKTQKERLTRWIHVPGAMMGVSVVALVLYSDAQPGHLFDSLAPAVFLGCVVYALSLMIAFTRRA
;
A
#
# COMPACT_ATOMS: atom_id res chain seq x y z
N MET A 1 -41.78 30.58 -30.04
CA MET A 1 -42.13 29.14 -30.20
C MET A 1 -40.90 28.44 -30.74
N SER A 2 -40.45 27.35 -30.12
CA SER A 2 -39.27 26.60 -30.57
C SER A 2 -39.53 25.93 -31.93
N VAL A 3 -38.52 25.82 -32.78
CA VAL A 3 -38.68 25.22 -34.12
C VAL A 3 -39.06 23.75 -34.02
N ILE A 4 -38.59 23.05 -32.98
CA ILE A 4 -38.95 21.66 -32.68
C ILE A 4 -40.45 21.55 -32.35
N GLN A 5 -40.97 22.47 -31.53
CA GLN A 5 -42.41 22.52 -31.20
C GLN A 5 -43.26 22.79 -32.44
N SER A 6 -42.81 23.68 -33.33
CA SER A 6 -43.51 23.98 -34.57
C SER A 6 -43.60 22.75 -35.48
N LEU A 7 -42.50 22.00 -35.63
CA LEU A 7 -42.47 20.79 -36.47
C LEU A 7 -43.36 19.68 -35.90
N ILE A 8 -43.37 19.48 -34.58
CA ILE A 8 -44.24 18.50 -33.93
C ILE A 8 -45.72 18.90 -34.11
N LYS A 9 -46.06 20.17 -33.90
CA LYS A 9 -47.44 20.65 -34.11
C LYS A 9 -47.88 20.57 -35.56
N GLN A 10 -46.99 20.86 -36.51
CA GLN A 10 -47.26 20.68 -37.94
C GLN A 10 -47.51 19.21 -38.27
N ALA A 11 -46.70 18.29 -37.74
CA ALA A 11 -46.90 16.87 -37.97
C ALA A 11 -48.29 16.38 -37.53
N PHE A 12 -48.76 16.83 -36.36
CA PHE A 12 -50.10 16.50 -35.85
C PHE A 12 -51.23 17.32 -36.48
N GLY A 13 -50.91 18.42 -37.17
CA GLY A 13 -51.88 19.26 -37.87
C GLY A 13 -52.10 18.88 -39.34
N THR A 14 -51.23 18.05 -39.93
CA THR A 14 -51.38 17.63 -41.34
C THR A 14 -52.31 16.42 -41.47
N GLY A 15 -53.15 16.39 -42.50
CA GLY A 15 -53.96 15.22 -42.87
C GLY A 15 -53.22 14.18 -43.73
N ASN A 16 -51.97 14.45 -44.10
CA ASN A 16 -51.14 13.59 -44.95
C ASN A 16 -50.07 12.87 -44.11
N SER A 17 -50.15 11.54 -44.02
CA SER A 17 -49.25 10.72 -43.20
C SER A 17 -47.78 10.86 -43.60
N ASN A 18 -47.50 11.10 -44.89
CA ASN A 18 -46.13 11.20 -45.39
C ASN A 18 -45.48 12.54 -44.99
N GLU A 19 -46.25 13.62 -44.97
CA GLU A 19 -45.79 14.93 -44.49
C GLU A 19 -45.64 14.93 -42.96
N ALA A 20 -46.57 14.30 -42.24
CA ALA A 20 -46.43 14.12 -40.80
C ALA A 20 -45.11 13.41 -40.43
N ALA A 21 -44.76 12.36 -41.18
CA ALA A 21 -43.52 11.61 -40.98
C ALA A 21 -42.26 12.46 -41.25
N THR A 22 -42.25 13.30 -42.30
CA THR A 22 -41.09 14.15 -42.62
C THR A 22 -40.90 15.26 -41.58
N PHE A 23 -41.98 15.86 -41.07
CA PHE A 23 -41.90 16.84 -39.99
C PHE A 23 -41.38 16.23 -38.68
N LEU A 24 -41.84 15.02 -38.31
CA LEU A 24 -41.32 14.32 -37.13
C LEU A 24 -39.85 13.92 -37.29
N ALA A 25 -39.45 13.43 -38.47
CA ALA A 25 -38.05 13.12 -38.74
C ALA A 25 -37.14 14.36 -38.63
N SER A 26 -37.60 15.51 -39.14
CA SER A 26 -36.90 16.80 -39.01
C SER A 26 -36.78 17.25 -37.55
N ALA A 27 -37.82 17.05 -36.75
CA ALA A 27 -37.78 17.34 -35.31
C ALA A 27 -36.79 16.42 -34.58
N CYS A 28 -36.81 15.11 -34.85
CA CYS A 28 -35.90 14.13 -34.27
C CYS A 28 -34.43 14.44 -34.60
N ASN A 29 -34.13 14.83 -35.84
CA ASN A 29 -32.78 15.20 -36.24
C ASN A 29 -32.25 16.42 -35.47
N ARG A 30 -33.11 17.40 -35.16
CA ARG A 30 -32.75 18.60 -34.39
C ARG A 30 -32.60 18.32 -32.90
N MET A 31 -33.35 17.36 -32.36
CA MET A 31 -33.25 16.93 -30.96
C MET A 31 -32.02 16.05 -30.68
N LYS A 32 -31.38 15.47 -31.70
CA LYS A 32 -30.26 14.53 -31.55
C LYS A 32 -29.04 15.10 -30.80
N ALA A 33 -28.82 16.41 -30.86
CA ALA A 33 -27.71 17.11 -30.21
C ALA A 33 -28.09 17.75 -28.86
N MET A 34 -29.32 17.53 -28.38
CA MET A 34 -29.83 18.11 -27.14
C MET A 34 -29.75 17.12 -25.98
N ASP A 35 -29.68 17.62 -24.75
CA ASP A 35 -29.73 16.79 -23.55
C ASP A 35 -31.14 16.25 -23.30
N LYS A 36 -31.22 15.07 -22.66
CA LYS A 36 -32.48 14.36 -22.43
C LYS A 36 -33.54 15.20 -21.70
N THR A 37 -33.12 16.12 -20.81
CA THR A 37 -34.06 16.94 -20.03
C THR A 37 -34.67 18.06 -20.86
N THR A 38 -33.92 18.60 -21.82
CA THR A 38 -34.42 19.63 -22.74
C THR A 38 -35.29 19.02 -23.83
N ILE A 39 -34.94 17.82 -24.33
CA ILE A 39 -35.80 17.05 -25.26
C ILE A 39 -37.18 16.78 -24.63
N ALA A 40 -37.22 16.30 -23.38
CA ALA A 40 -38.47 16.01 -22.68
C ALA A 40 -39.35 17.27 -22.54
N ARG A 41 -38.75 18.40 -22.13
CA ARG A 41 -39.46 19.69 -22.01
C ARG A 41 -40.01 20.20 -23.35
N GLU A 42 -39.24 20.07 -24.43
CA GLU A 42 -39.65 20.50 -25.77
C GLU A 42 -40.80 19.65 -26.32
N VAL A 43 -40.75 18.34 -26.15
CA VAL A 43 -41.81 17.42 -26.60
C VAL A 43 -43.09 17.60 -25.77
N GLU A 44 -42.97 17.69 -24.45
CA GLU A 44 -44.11 17.91 -23.55
C GLU A 44 -44.81 19.24 -23.87
N SER A 45 -44.04 20.31 -24.09
CA SER A 45 -44.58 21.61 -24.49
C SER A 45 -45.21 21.61 -25.88
N ALA A 46 -44.73 20.76 -26.80
CA ALA A 46 -45.28 20.65 -28.15
C ALA A 46 -46.61 19.88 -28.19
N LEU A 47 -46.73 18.83 -27.37
CA LEU A 47 -47.92 17.98 -27.27
C LEU A 47 -49.03 18.61 -26.43
N ARG A 48 -48.72 19.63 -25.62
CA ARG A 48 -49.71 20.39 -24.85
C ARG A 48 -50.70 21.08 -25.79
N GLY A 49 -51.92 20.54 -25.86
CA GLY A 49 -53.02 21.06 -26.69
C GLY A 49 -53.23 20.35 -28.04
N VAL A 50 -52.53 19.25 -28.32
CA VAL A 50 -52.80 18.41 -29.51
C VAL A 50 -53.96 17.46 -29.20
N SER A 51 -55.13 17.71 -29.79
CA SER A 51 -56.33 16.86 -29.64
C SER A 51 -56.29 15.69 -30.62
N PHE A 52 -56.18 14.48 -30.11
CA PHE A 52 -56.31 13.25 -30.90
C PHE A 52 -57.79 12.96 -31.21
N SER A 53 -58.38 13.67 -32.18
CA SER A 53 -59.71 13.31 -32.68
C SER A 53 -59.58 12.13 -33.65
N ARG A 54 -59.57 10.91 -33.10
CA ARG A 54 -59.73 9.69 -33.89
C ARG A 54 -61.20 9.59 -34.28
N THR A 55 -61.51 9.82 -35.55
CA THR A 55 -62.84 9.57 -36.13
C THR A 55 -63.08 8.06 -36.17
N GLU A 56 -63.51 7.48 -35.06
CA GLU A 56 -64.06 6.12 -35.04
C GLU A 56 -65.51 6.19 -35.53
N SER A 57 -65.74 5.67 -36.73
CA SER A 57 -67.04 5.50 -37.35
C SER A 57 -67.88 4.51 -36.55
N ASP A 58 -68.98 5.00 -35.98
CA ASP A 58 -70.02 4.18 -35.36
C ASP A 58 -70.55 3.12 -36.32
N LYS A 59 -70.27 1.85 -36.02
CA LYS A 59 -70.88 0.69 -36.67
C LYS A 59 -72.28 0.48 -36.08
N ALA A 60 -73.25 1.23 -36.58
CA ALA A 60 -74.66 0.94 -36.33
C ALA A 60 -75.05 -0.39 -37.01
N LYS A 61 -75.40 -1.40 -36.21
CA LYS A 61 -76.03 -2.65 -36.65
C LYS A 61 -77.38 -2.35 -37.31
N VAL A 62 -77.40 -2.15 -38.62
CA VAL A 62 -78.64 -2.04 -39.39
C VAL A 62 -79.17 -3.45 -39.65
N LYS A 63 -80.25 -3.82 -38.96
CA LYS A 63 -81.16 -4.89 -39.42
C LYS A 63 -81.76 -4.42 -40.74
N THR A 64 -81.30 -4.96 -41.86
CA THR A 64 -81.90 -4.74 -43.17
C THR A 64 -83.23 -5.49 -43.24
N VAL A 65 -84.32 -4.83 -42.81
CA VAL A 65 -85.68 -5.22 -43.17
C VAL A 65 -85.91 -4.75 -44.60
N TYR A 66 -86.09 -5.68 -45.53
CA TYR A 66 -86.44 -5.39 -46.92
C TYR A 66 -87.79 -4.67 -46.94
N LYS A 67 -87.77 -3.36 -47.14
CA LYS A 67 -88.93 -2.65 -47.68
C LYS A 67 -88.84 -2.81 -49.19
N ASP A 68 -89.88 -3.38 -49.79
CA ASP A 68 -90.07 -3.29 -51.24
C ASP A 68 -89.89 -1.82 -51.65
N THR A 69 -89.07 -1.58 -52.67
CA THR A 69 -88.76 -0.22 -53.09
C THR A 69 -90.07 0.49 -53.46
N ALA A 70 -90.25 1.75 -53.03
CA ALA A 70 -91.50 2.47 -53.23
C ALA A 70 -91.97 2.45 -54.71
N VAL A 71 -91.00 2.45 -55.63
CA VAL A 71 -91.21 2.36 -57.09
C VAL A 71 -91.82 1.02 -57.53
N THR A 72 -91.49 -0.11 -56.90
CA THR A 72 -92.07 -1.42 -57.26
C THR A 72 -93.49 -1.57 -56.71
N LEU A 73 -93.75 -1.06 -55.51
CA LEU A 73 -95.10 -1.01 -54.92
C LEU A 73 -96.02 -0.08 -55.72
N GLU A 74 -95.54 1.07 -56.18
CA GLU A 74 -96.30 1.99 -57.03
C GLU A 74 -96.65 1.36 -58.39
N LYS A 75 -95.70 0.66 -59.02
CA LYS A 75 -95.96 -0.06 -60.27
C LYS A 75 -97.01 -1.16 -60.09
N LEU A 76 -96.92 -1.96 -59.02
CA LEU A 76 -97.91 -2.97 -58.66
C LEU A 76 -99.29 -2.36 -58.42
N ALA A 77 -99.38 -1.25 -57.68
CA ALA A 77 -100.64 -0.55 -57.43
C ALA A 77 -101.25 0.04 -58.71
N SER A 78 -100.42 0.52 -59.64
CA SER A 78 -100.88 1.02 -60.94
C SER A 78 -101.44 -0.10 -61.83
N LEU A 79 -100.78 -1.26 -61.84
CA LEU A 79 -101.22 -2.45 -62.57
C LEU A 79 -102.51 -3.02 -61.98
N GLU A 80 -102.64 -3.07 -60.65
CA GLU A 80 -103.89 -3.48 -60.00
C GLU A 80 -105.06 -2.53 -60.30
N LYS A 81 -104.81 -1.21 -60.34
CA LYS A 81 -105.83 -0.24 -60.73
C LYS A 81 -106.28 -0.45 -62.18
N GLN A 82 -105.36 -0.70 -63.10
CA GLN A 82 -105.68 -0.99 -64.50
C GLN A 82 -106.47 -2.28 -64.65
N VAL A 83 -106.12 -3.35 -63.92
CA VAL A 83 -106.88 -4.61 -63.92
C VAL A 83 -108.31 -4.39 -63.42
N ARG A 84 -108.51 -3.64 -62.32
CA ARG A 84 -109.86 -3.33 -61.81
C ARG A 84 -110.68 -2.47 -62.78
N SER A 85 -110.04 -1.48 -63.42
CA SER A 85 -110.66 -0.63 -64.44
C SER A 85 -111.19 -1.46 -65.61
N LEU A 86 -110.33 -2.30 -66.18
CA LEU A 86 -110.68 -3.16 -67.30
C LEU A 86 -111.74 -4.21 -66.91
N THR A 87 -111.70 -4.73 -65.68
CA THR A 87 -112.73 -5.67 -65.20
C THR A 87 -114.11 -5.01 -65.10
N ASN A 88 -114.16 -3.75 -64.67
CA ASN A 88 -115.41 -2.97 -64.62
C ASN A 88 -115.93 -2.62 -66.01
N GLU A 89 -115.06 -2.23 -66.94
CA GLU A 89 -115.43 -2.00 -68.35
C GLU A 89 -116.00 -3.27 -69.00
N LEU A 90 -115.39 -4.43 -68.73
CA LEU A 90 -115.83 -5.73 -69.21
C LEU A 90 -117.20 -6.15 -68.62
N ALA A 91 -117.47 -5.78 -67.36
CA ALA A 91 -118.76 -5.99 -66.71
C ALA A 91 -119.86 -5.07 -67.27
N VAL A 92 -119.52 -3.83 -67.63
CA VAL A 92 -120.46 -2.87 -68.25
C VAL A 92 -120.80 -3.28 -69.67
N ALA A 93 -119.82 -3.68 -70.49
CA ALA A 93 -120.05 -4.20 -71.83
C ALA A 93 -120.96 -5.45 -71.83
N ARG A 94 -120.82 -6.33 -70.83
CA ARG A 94 -121.74 -7.49 -70.66
C ARG A 94 -123.20 -7.11 -70.41
N ASN A 95 -123.48 -5.91 -69.88
CA ASN A 95 -124.84 -5.48 -69.51
C ASN A 95 -125.54 -4.65 -70.59
N GLN A 96 -124.85 -4.25 -71.67
CA GLN A 96 -125.40 -3.40 -72.75
C GLN A 96 -125.94 -4.17 -73.97
N THR A 97 -126.08 -5.50 -73.89
CA THR A 97 -126.61 -6.32 -75.00
C THR A 97 -128.11 -6.11 -75.22
N ARG A 98 -128.49 -5.17 -76.11
CA ARG A 98 -129.87 -5.11 -76.64
C ARG A 98 -130.03 -4.91 -78.16
N ASP A 99 -128.96 -4.75 -78.94
CA ASP A 99 -129.03 -4.67 -80.42
C ASP A 99 -128.05 -5.66 -81.10
N THR A 100 -128.51 -6.35 -82.14
CA THR A 100 -127.88 -7.59 -82.67
C THR A 100 -126.64 -7.37 -83.55
N GLU A 101 -126.41 -6.17 -84.10
CA GLU A 101 -125.20 -5.87 -84.89
C GLU A 101 -124.02 -5.36 -84.03
N ASP A 102 -124.30 -4.66 -82.92
CA ASP A 102 -123.26 -4.22 -81.97
C ASP A 102 -122.79 -5.36 -81.04
N ALA A 103 -123.59 -6.42 -80.90
CA ALA A 103 -123.25 -7.59 -80.11
C ALA A 103 -122.02 -8.36 -80.64
N GLU A 104 -121.83 -8.42 -81.97
CA GLU A 104 -120.68 -9.09 -82.59
C GLU A 104 -119.39 -8.26 -82.45
N ARG A 105 -119.46 -6.92 -82.63
CA ARG A 105 -118.30 -6.03 -82.39
C ARG A 105 -117.89 -6.03 -80.92
N MET A 106 -118.85 -5.98 -80.01
CA MET A 106 -118.62 -5.99 -78.57
C MET A 106 -118.08 -7.34 -78.09
N LYS A 107 -118.53 -8.48 -78.65
CA LYS A 107 -117.89 -9.79 -78.42
C LYS A 107 -116.42 -9.80 -78.87
N GLY A 108 -116.11 -9.20 -80.02
CA GLY A 108 -114.74 -9.07 -80.52
C GLY A 108 -113.85 -8.25 -79.58
N GLU A 109 -114.36 -7.14 -79.04
CA GLU A 109 -113.63 -6.30 -78.07
C GLU A 109 -113.49 -6.99 -76.72
N LEU A 110 -114.52 -7.68 -76.22
CA LEU A 110 -114.46 -8.48 -75.00
C LEU A 110 -113.39 -9.59 -75.10
N LEU A 111 -113.27 -10.25 -76.25
CA LEU A 111 -112.22 -11.25 -76.49
C LEU A 111 -110.83 -10.61 -76.48
N ARG A 112 -110.65 -9.46 -77.14
CA ARG A 112 -109.38 -8.71 -77.14
C ARG A 112 -108.96 -8.21 -75.76
N LEU A 113 -109.91 -7.72 -74.97
CA LEU A 113 -109.66 -7.30 -73.60
C LEU A 113 -109.32 -8.50 -72.71
N ASN A 114 -110.02 -9.62 -72.87
CA ASN A 114 -109.73 -10.83 -72.10
C ASN A 114 -108.36 -11.44 -72.44
N THR A 115 -107.94 -11.42 -73.71
CA THR A 115 -106.58 -11.80 -74.09
C THR A 115 -105.57 -10.84 -73.47
N ARG A 116 -105.84 -9.53 -73.49
CA ARG A 116 -104.92 -8.54 -72.91
C ARG A 116 -104.80 -8.67 -71.39
N ILE A 117 -105.89 -8.93 -70.69
CA ILE A 117 -105.89 -9.19 -69.24
C ILE A 117 -105.10 -10.47 -68.95
N SER A 118 -105.28 -11.52 -69.74
CA SER A 118 -104.55 -12.79 -69.58
C SER A 118 -103.04 -12.61 -69.81
N GLU A 119 -102.65 -11.81 -70.81
CA GLU A 119 -101.25 -11.43 -71.05
C GLU A 119 -100.66 -10.65 -69.88
N LEU A 120 -101.36 -9.63 -69.37
CA LEU A 120 -100.91 -8.82 -68.24
C LEU A 120 -100.78 -9.65 -66.95
N LEU A 121 -101.70 -10.59 -66.70
CA LEU A 121 -101.60 -11.52 -65.58
C LEU A 121 -100.37 -12.42 -65.72
N ARG A 122 -100.10 -12.92 -66.94
CA ARG A 122 -98.92 -13.74 -67.22
C ARG A 122 -97.62 -12.96 -67.03
N GLU A 123 -97.57 -11.71 -67.49
CA GLU A 123 -96.42 -10.82 -67.29
C GLU A 123 -96.18 -10.51 -65.82
N SER A 124 -97.24 -10.23 -65.05
CA SER A 124 -97.17 -10.04 -63.59
C SER A 124 -96.62 -11.29 -62.88
N ASP A 125 -97.08 -12.48 -63.25
CA ASP A 125 -96.59 -13.72 -62.66
C ASP A 125 -95.12 -14.01 -62.99
N ILE A 126 -94.68 -13.68 -64.22
CA ILE A 126 -93.28 -13.77 -64.61
C ILE A 126 -92.41 -12.81 -63.79
N GLN A 127 -92.85 -11.55 -63.66
CA GLN A 127 -92.12 -10.54 -62.87
C GLN A 127 -92.04 -10.93 -61.38
N ARG A 128 -93.12 -11.46 -60.81
CA ARG A 128 -93.11 -11.96 -59.42
C ARG A 128 -92.09 -13.09 -59.25
N LYS A 129 -92.05 -14.05 -60.17
CA LYS A 129 -91.07 -15.16 -60.11
C LYS A 129 -89.64 -14.64 -60.22
N GLN A 130 -89.36 -13.75 -61.16
CA GLN A 130 -88.04 -13.13 -61.32
C GLN A 130 -87.58 -12.39 -60.06
N HIS A 131 -88.46 -11.61 -59.43
CA HIS A 131 -88.10 -10.91 -58.19
C HIS A 131 -87.85 -11.86 -57.02
N VAL A 132 -88.59 -12.96 -56.92
CA VAL A 132 -88.34 -13.99 -55.89
C VAL A 132 -86.96 -14.62 -56.10
N ASP A 133 -86.59 -14.93 -57.35
CA ASP A 133 -85.29 -15.50 -57.69
C ASP A 133 -84.14 -14.51 -57.42
N GLU A 134 -84.32 -13.23 -57.77
CA GLU A 134 -83.35 -12.17 -57.47
C GLU A 134 -83.14 -12.00 -55.95
N LEU A 135 -84.22 -12.00 -55.17
CA LEU A 135 -84.14 -11.93 -53.70
C LEU A 135 -83.46 -13.15 -53.10
N ALA A 136 -83.71 -14.35 -53.64
CA ALA A 136 -83.04 -15.57 -53.22
C ALA A 136 -81.53 -15.50 -53.48
N LEU A 137 -81.13 -15.00 -54.64
CA LEU A 137 -79.73 -14.85 -55.04
C LEU A 137 -79.00 -13.80 -54.19
N LEU A 138 -79.64 -12.66 -53.90
CA LEU A 138 -79.09 -11.64 -52.99
C LEU A 138 -78.88 -12.18 -51.57
N ARG A 139 -79.87 -12.91 -51.02
CA ARG A 139 -79.75 -13.55 -49.70
C ARG A 139 -78.63 -14.59 -49.66
N SER A 140 -78.46 -15.36 -50.73
CA SER A 140 -77.37 -16.34 -50.86
C SER A 140 -76.00 -15.67 -50.84
N ARG A 141 -75.80 -14.62 -51.65
CA ARG A 141 -74.55 -13.84 -51.68
C ARG A 141 -74.23 -13.20 -50.34
N GLN A 142 -75.23 -12.68 -49.64
CA GLN A 142 -75.03 -12.07 -48.32
C GLN A 142 -74.62 -13.10 -47.26
N ARG A 143 -75.18 -14.33 -47.28
CA ARG A 143 -74.74 -15.41 -46.39
C ARG A 143 -73.31 -15.85 -46.69
N ALA A 144 -72.94 -15.96 -47.96
CA ALA A 144 -71.56 -16.29 -48.35
C ALA A 144 -70.56 -15.22 -47.90
N ALA A 145 -70.88 -13.93 -48.08
CA ALA A 145 -70.05 -12.82 -47.61
C ALA A 145 -69.99 -12.74 -46.07
N GLY A 146 -71.09 -12.99 -45.38
CA GLY A 146 -71.11 -13.07 -43.92
C GLY A 146 -70.19 -14.18 -43.39
N ASN A 147 -70.23 -15.36 -44.01
CA ASN A 147 -69.38 -16.48 -43.62
C ASN A 147 -67.90 -16.22 -43.91
N SER A 148 -67.55 -15.56 -45.04
CA SER A 148 -66.16 -15.24 -45.35
C SER A 148 -65.57 -14.22 -44.37
N THR A 149 -66.33 -13.16 -44.04
CA THR A 149 -65.87 -12.17 -43.05
C THR A 149 -65.69 -12.78 -41.66
N SER A 150 -66.50 -13.76 -41.27
CA SER A 150 -66.31 -14.49 -40.00
C SER A 150 -65.02 -15.32 -40.00
N ALA A 151 -64.75 -16.05 -41.08
CA ALA A 151 -63.54 -16.89 -41.19
C ALA A 151 -62.25 -16.04 -41.18
N GLU A 152 -62.26 -14.89 -41.85
CA GLU A 152 -61.14 -13.95 -41.82
C GLU A 152 -60.90 -13.38 -40.41
N LEU A 153 -61.97 -13.10 -39.67
CA LEU A 153 -61.91 -12.57 -38.30
C LEU A 153 -61.37 -13.63 -37.32
N ASP A 154 -61.76 -14.89 -37.48
CA ASP A 154 -61.24 -16.01 -36.70
C ASP A 154 -59.76 -16.29 -37.00
N ALA A 155 -59.35 -16.18 -38.27
CA ALA A 155 -57.94 -16.27 -38.67
C ALA A 155 -57.10 -15.12 -38.08
N ALA A 156 -57.62 -13.90 -38.12
CA ALA A 156 -56.97 -12.73 -37.51
C ALA A 156 -56.84 -12.88 -35.98
N ASN A 157 -57.88 -13.34 -35.30
CA ASN A 157 -57.83 -13.62 -33.85
C ASN A 157 -56.79 -14.70 -33.51
N SER A 158 -56.70 -15.75 -34.32
CA SER A 158 -55.70 -16.81 -34.15
C SER A 158 -54.27 -16.29 -34.31
N LEU A 159 -54.02 -15.40 -35.28
CA LEU A 159 -52.73 -14.73 -35.47
C LEU A 159 -52.38 -13.79 -34.30
N ILE A 160 -53.36 -13.05 -33.78
CA ILE A 160 -53.17 -12.19 -32.60
C ILE A 160 -52.80 -13.04 -31.38
N ALA A 161 -53.47 -14.17 -31.15
CA ALA A 161 -53.15 -15.08 -30.06
C ALA A 161 -51.75 -15.70 -30.23
N TYR A 162 -51.40 -16.12 -31.44
CA TYR A 162 -50.08 -16.68 -31.74
C TYR A 162 -48.98 -15.64 -31.49
N THR A 163 -49.10 -14.43 -32.06
CA THR A 163 -48.12 -13.36 -31.85
C THR A 163 -48.04 -12.92 -30.40
N GLY A 164 -49.17 -12.86 -29.69
CA GLY A 164 -49.23 -12.58 -28.26
C GLY A 164 -48.44 -13.61 -27.44
N SER A 165 -48.60 -14.91 -27.72
CA SER A 165 -47.85 -15.96 -27.02
C SER A 165 -46.36 -15.92 -27.34
N GLN A 166 -45.98 -15.63 -28.59
CA GLN A 166 -44.58 -15.46 -28.98
C GLN A 166 -43.93 -14.27 -28.27
N MET A 167 -44.63 -13.13 -28.18
CA MET A 167 -44.15 -11.95 -27.45
C MET A 167 -43.98 -12.25 -25.96
N ALA A 168 -44.91 -12.98 -25.33
CA ALA A 168 -44.80 -13.39 -23.94
C ALA A 168 -43.59 -14.31 -23.70
N ALA A 169 -43.35 -15.27 -24.60
CA ALA A 169 -42.18 -16.14 -24.54
C ALA A 169 -40.86 -15.36 -24.71
N MET A 170 -40.81 -14.40 -25.63
CA MET A 170 -39.65 -13.52 -25.81
C MET A 170 -39.41 -12.62 -24.60
N ALA A 171 -40.47 -12.07 -23.99
CA ALA A 171 -40.37 -11.29 -22.77
C ALA A 171 -39.80 -12.12 -21.61
N ALA A 172 -40.30 -13.34 -21.41
CA ALA A 172 -39.78 -14.26 -20.40
C ALA A 172 -38.29 -14.63 -20.67
N ALA A 173 -37.93 -14.92 -21.92
CA ALA A 173 -36.54 -15.17 -22.29
C ALA A 173 -35.64 -13.95 -22.01
N ARG A 174 -36.10 -12.74 -22.36
CA ARG A 174 -35.38 -11.50 -22.05
C ARG A 174 -35.17 -11.34 -20.54
N ASP A 175 -36.19 -11.56 -19.74
CA ASP A 175 -36.09 -11.39 -18.29
C ASP A 175 -35.13 -12.43 -17.67
N THR A 176 -35.09 -13.67 -18.18
CA THR A 176 -34.09 -14.66 -17.75
C THR A 176 -32.65 -14.27 -18.12
N LEU A 177 -32.44 -13.70 -19.31
CA LEU A 177 -31.14 -13.19 -19.73
C LEU A 177 -30.72 -11.99 -18.89
N GLN A 178 -31.66 -11.11 -18.55
CA GLN A 178 -31.41 -9.95 -17.71
C GLN A 178 -31.05 -10.36 -16.28
N GLN A 179 -31.72 -11.37 -15.72
CA GLN A 179 -31.34 -11.94 -14.42
C GLN A 179 -29.94 -12.56 -14.44
N ARG A 180 -29.55 -13.23 -15.54
CA ARG A 180 -28.19 -13.78 -15.69
C ARG A 180 -27.14 -12.67 -15.78
N LEU A 181 -27.42 -11.60 -16.52
CA LEU A 181 -26.54 -10.44 -16.59
C LEU A 181 -26.35 -9.81 -15.21
N THR A 182 -27.43 -9.54 -14.47
CA THR A 182 -27.32 -8.96 -13.13
C THR A 182 -26.53 -9.86 -12.18
N ARG A 183 -26.70 -11.19 -12.27
CA ARG A 183 -25.92 -12.14 -11.47
C ARG A 183 -24.43 -12.07 -11.82
N LEU A 184 -24.10 -12.09 -13.11
CA LEU A 184 -22.72 -11.97 -13.57
C LEU A 184 -22.09 -10.64 -13.15
N GLU A 185 -22.80 -9.53 -13.29
CA GLU A 185 -22.34 -8.21 -12.82
C GLU A 185 -22.01 -8.25 -11.33
N THR A 186 -22.94 -8.71 -10.49
CA THR A 186 -22.70 -8.83 -9.04
C THR A 186 -21.55 -9.77 -8.69
N GLU A 187 -21.39 -10.88 -9.41
CA GLU A 187 -20.30 -11.83 -9.18
C GLU A 187 -18.95 -11.23 -9.60
N THR A 188 -18.90 -10.51 -10.72
CA THR A 188 -17.69 -9.80 -11.16
C THR A 188 -17.29 -8.68 -10.21
N GLU A 189 -18.25 -7.88 -9.73
CA GLU A 189 -18.00 -6.88 -8.70
C GLU A 189 -17.48 -7.52 -7.41
N HIS A 190 -18.07 -8.65 -6.99
CA HIS A 190 -17.63 -9.33 -5.79
C HIS A 190 -16.20 -9.86 -5.94
N ARG A 191 -15.86 -10.51 -7.06
CA ARG A 191 -14.51 -10.98 -7.36
C ARG A 191 -13.49 -9.82 -7.43
N LEU A 192 -13.88 -8.68 -8.00
CA LEU A 192 -13.02 -7.49 -8.04
C LEU A 192 -12.73 -6.98 -6.64
N ARG A 193 -13.75 -6.87 -5.78
CA ARG A 193 -13.57 -6.47 -4.36
C ARG A 193 -12.67 -7.45 -3.61
N GLU A 194 -12.86 -8.76 -3.80
CA GLU A 194 -11.98 -9.76 -3.18
C GLU A 194 -10.52 -9.65 -3.64
N GLU A 195 -10.29 -9.39 -4.93
CA GLU A 195 -8.94 -9.17 -5.45
C GLU A 195 -8.33 -7.86 -4.94
N GLU A 196 -9.12 -6.80 -4.81
CA GLU A 196 -8.69 -5.54 -4.19
C GLU A 196 -8.31 -5.74 -2.71
N ASP A 197 -9.12 -6.47 -1.95
CA ASP A 197 -8.84 -6.80 -0.55
C ASP A 197 -7.55 -7.63 -0.42
N LYS A 198 -7.33 -8.61 -1.32
CA LYS A 198 -6.07 -9.38 -1.38
C LYS A 198 -4.88 -8.47 -1.68
N ARG A 199 -5.02 -7.53 -2.63
CA ARG A 199 -3.97 -6.55 -2.94
C ARG A 199 -3.68 -5.64 -1.75
N HIS A 200 -4.70 -5.13 -1.07
CA HIS A 200 -4.52 -4.32 0.14
C HIS A 200 -3.88 -5.11 1.29
N ALA A 201 -4.23 -6.37 1.47
CA ALA A 201 -3.57 -7.25 2.44
C ALA A 201 -2.10 -7.51 2.09
N ALA A 202 -1.80 -7.76 0.81
CA ALA A 202 -0.43 -7.93 0.33
C ALA A 202 0.40 -6.64 0.51
N ASN A 203 -0.18 -5.48 0.23
CA ASN A 203 0.51 -4.19 0.38
C ASN A 203 0.84 -3.91 1.85
N ARG A 204 -0.11 -4.15 2.77
CA ARG A 204 0.15 -4.05 4.22
C ARG A 204 1.29 -4.97 4.70
N ARG A 205 1.38 -6.19 4.15
CA ARG A 205 2.50 -7.10 4.44
C ARG A 205 3.81 -6.57 3.87
N ALA A 206 3.79 -6.04 2.65
CA ALA A 206 4.97 -5.43 2.03
C ALA A 206 5.46 -4.24 2.85
N ASP A 207 4.57 -3.34 3.27
CA ASP A 207 4.90 -2.21 4.14
C ASP A 207 5.53 -2.67 5.46
N GLY A 208 4.98 -3.72 6.08
CA GLY A 208 5.57 -4.35 7.26
C GLY A 208 6.98 -4.90 7.00
N ASN A 209 7.21 -5.55 5.86
CA ASN A 209 8.53 -6.04 5.47
C ASN A 209 9.52 -4.90 5.19
N TYR A 210 9.08 -3.80 4.57
CA TYR A 210 9.92 -2.62 4.36
C TYR A 210 10.30 -1.95 5.69
N ALA A 211 9.37 -1.90 6.65
CA ALA A 211 9.66 -1.41 7.99
C ALA A 211 10.69 -2.29 8.71
N LEU A 212 10.55 -3.62 8.65
CA LEU A 212 11.55 -4.56 9.18
C LEU A 212 12.91 -4.41 8.51
N LEU A 213 12.95 -4.24 7.18
CA LEU A 213 14.19 -3.97 6.44
C LEU A 213 14.84 -2.66 6.90
N GLY A 214 14.03 -1.62 7.19
CA GLY A 214 14.49 -0.36 7.79
C GLY A 214 15.16 -0.59 9.14
N GLN A 215 14.49 -1.30 10.05
CA GLN A 215 15.06 -1.66 11.36
C GLN A 215 16.35 -2.48 11.22
N GLN A 216 16.42 -3.42 10.28
CA GLN A 216 17.63 -4.22 10.04
C GLN A 216 18.80 -3.35 9.56
N LYS A 217 18.54 -2.35 8.70
CA LYS A 217 19.57 -1.40 8.25
C LYS A 217 20.07 -0.53 9.40
N GLU A 218 19.18 -0.05 10.27
CA GLU A 218 19.55 0.71 11.47
C GLU A 218 20.41 -0.12 12.44
N LEU A 219 19.97 -1.34 12.77
CA LEU A 219 20.74 -2.25 13.62
C LEU A 219 22.12 -2.57 13.04
N THR A 220 22.20 -2.75 11.72
CA THR A 220 23.48 -2.98 11.02
C THR A 220 24.38 -1.74 11.09
N ALA A 221 23.81 -0.54 10.93
CA ALA A 221 24.53 0.71 11.06
C ALA A 221 25.05 0.92 12.50
N GLU A 222 24.23 0.62 13.52
CA GLU A 222 24.64 0.66 14.92
C GLU A 222 25.74 -0.35 15.25
N ALA A 223 25.61 -1.59 14.76
CA ALA A 223 26.65 -2.60 14.91
C ALA A 223 27.96 -2.15 14.27
N ASN A 224 27.92 -1.58 13.06
CA ASN A 224 29.11 -1.04 12.41
C ASN A 224 29.73 0.13 13.18
N ARG A 225 28.92 1.02 13.77
CA ARG A 225 29.43 2.09 14.66
C ARG A 225 30.15 1.51 15.89
N LYS A 226 29.56 0.51 16.55
CA LYS A 226 30.18 -0.20 17.69
C LYS A 226 31.47 -0.91 17.28
N ILE A 227 31.49 -1.59 16.14
CA ILE A 227 32.71 -2.24 15.61
C ILE A 227 33.81 -1.21 15.40
N THR A 228 33.51 -0.06 14.80
CA THR A 228 34.49 1.01 14.60
C THR A 228 35.01 1.57 15.93
N GLN A 229 34.12 1.77 16.92
CA GLN A 229 34.51 2.20 18.27
C GLN A 229 35.42 1.17 18.95
N LEU A 230 35.06 -0.12 18.90
CA LEU A 230 35.87 -1.21 19.47
C LEU A 230 37.23 -1.34 18.77
N ARG A 231 37.29 -1.14 17.45
CA ARG A 231 38.56 -1.11 16.72
C ARG A 231 39.43 0.08 17.14
N ALA A 232 38.84 1.24 17.40
CA ALA A 232 39.56 2.41 17.89
C ALA A 232 40.08 2.20 19.32
N SER A 233 39.26 1.63 20.21
CA SER A 233 39.69 1.33 21.59
C SER A 233 40.78 0.26 21.61
N LEU A 234 40.67 -0.81 20.82
CA LEU A 234 41.69 -1.84 20.70
C LEU A 234 43.04 -1.25 20.26
N LYS A 235 43.04 -0.38 19.25
CA LYS A 235 44.28 0.30 18.81
C LYS A 235 44.89 1.12 19.93
N LEU A 236 44.07 1.81 20.72
CA LEU A 236 44.55 2.61 21.86
C LEU A 236 45.18 1.71 22.93
N GLU A 237 44.53 0.60 23.29
CA GLU A 237 45.10 -0.41 24.19
C GLU A 237 46.40 -1.01 23.64
N GLU A 238 46.48 -1.28 22.34
CA GLU A 238 47.72 -1.74 21.68
C GLU A 238 48.84 -0.71 21.80
N TYR A 239 48.55 0.59 21.61
CA TYR A 239 49.51 1.68 21.79
C TYR A 239 49.95 1.80 23.26
N GLU A 240 49.03 1.72 24.22
CA GLU A 240 49.35 1.73 25.65
C GLU A 240 50.21 0.52 26.02
N GLY A 241 49.89 -0.66 25.51
CA GLY A 241 50.68 -1.88 25.69
C GLY A 241 52.09 -1.76 25.09
N GLN A 242 52.24 -1.14 23.92
CA GLN A 242 53.56 -0.83 23.34
C GLN A 242 54.33 0.18 24.18
N ASN A 243 53.66 1.22 24.67
CA ASN A 243 54.27 2.23 25.52
C ASN A 243 54.76 1.62 26.85
N ALA A 244 53.94 0.78 27.48
CA ALA A 244 54.32 0.05 28.69
C ALA A 244 55.52 -0.90 28.45
N LYS A 245 55.59 -1.57 27.29
CA LYS A 245 56.76 -2.37 26.90
C LYS A 245 58.02 -1.51 26.76
N ASN A 246 57.92 -0.35 26.14
CA ASN A 246 59.04 0.59 25.98
C ASN A 246 59.53 1.12 27.33
N GLU A 247 58.61 1.54 28.21
CA GLU A 247 58.94 1.98 29.57
C GLU A 247 59.58 0.85 30.39
N LYS A 248 59.04 -0.38 30.32
CA LYS A 248 59.65 -1.55 30.96
C LYS A 248 61.06 -1.82 30.45
N ALA A 249 61.31 -1.65 29.14
CA ALA A 249 62.64 -1.81 28.57
C ALA A 249 63.62 -0.73 29.05
N LYS A 250 63.18 0.54 29.15
CA LYS A 250 63.97 1.64 29.74
C LYS A 250 64.33 1.36 31.20
N LEU A 251 63.34 0.99 32.02
CA LEU A 251 63.56 0.65 33.43
C LEU A 251 64.50 -0.55 33.57
N LYS A 252 64.34 -1.59 32.75
CA LYS A 252 65.25 -2.74 32.76
C LYS A 252 66.70 -2.34 32.43
N LYS A 253 66.89 -1.43 31.46
CA LYS A 253 68.22 -0.90 31.12
C LYS A 253 68.81 -0.09 32.27
N GLN A 254 68.00 0.72 32.96
CA GLN A 254 68.44 1.47 34.14
C GLN A 254 68.82 0.54 35.30
N ILE A 255 68.02 -0.51 35.56
CA ILE A 255 68.34 -1.52 36.58
C ILE A 255 69.65 -2.23 36.25
N ALA A 256 69.84 -2.67 35.01
CA ALA A 256 71.10 -3.30 34.59
C ALA A 256 72.31 -2.35 34.76
N GLY A 257 72.14 -1.06 34.43
CA GLY A 257 73.19 -0.06 34.68
C GLY A 257 73.52 0.12 36.17
N LEU A 258 72.50 0.15 37.03
CA LEU A 258 72.68 0.19 38.49
C LEU A 258 73.29 -1.10 39.05
N GLU A 259 72.96 -2.26 38.49
CA GLU A 259 73.56 -3.56 38.84
C GLU A 259 75.04 -3.61 38.46
N ASP A 260 75.41 -3.11 37.28
CA ASP A 260 76.81 -2.99 36.84
C ASP A 260 77.59 -2.01 37.73
N GLU A 261 77.00 -0.86 38.07
CA GLU A 261 77.59 0.11 38.99
C GLU A 261 77.77 -0.48 40.39
N ASN A 262 76.76 -1.16 40.93
CA ASN A 262 76.86 -1.87 42.20
C ASN A 262 77.95 -2.95 42.17
N SER A 263 78.08 -3.68 41.07
CA SER A 263 79.13 -4.70 40.90
C SER A 263 80.52 -4.06 40.91
N ARG A 264 80.71 -2.94 40.20
CA ARG A 264 81.96 -2.16 40.22
C ARG A 264 82.26 -1.58 41.60
N LEU A 265 81.25 -1.10 42.31
CA LEU A 265 81.41 -0.60 43.69
C LEU A 265 81.77 -1.75 44.64
N ALA A 266 81.17 -2.93 44.49
CA ALA A 266 81.50 -4.11 45.27
C ALA A 266 82.93 -4.61 45.00
N GLU A 267 83.41 -4.56 43.75
CA GLU A 267 84.81 -4.80 43.42
C GLU A 267 85.75 -3.80 44.09
N ARG A 268 85.46 -2.49 43.97
CA ARG A 268 86.25 -1.45 44.66
C ARG A 268 86.25 -1.61 46.17
N LEU A 269 85.13 -2.03 46.77
CA LEU A 269 85.06 -2.32 48.19
C LEU A 269 85.97 -3.50 48.57
N ARG A 270 85.98 -4.58 47.78
CA ARG A 270 86.90 -5.72 47.97
C ARG A 270 88.36 -5.32 47.82
N ASP A 271 88.70 -4.55 46.78
CA ASP A 271 90.08 -4.06 46.58
C ASP A 271 90.53 -3.21 47.79
N ASN A 272 89.65 -2.33 48.28
CA ASN A 272 89.92 -1.52 49.47
C ASN A 272 90.07 -2.39 50.75
N GLU A 273 89.26 -3.44 50.90
CA GLU A 273 89.39 -4.41 52.00
C GLU A 273 90.74 -5.14 51.93
N GLU A 274 91.14 -5.62 50.74
CA GLU A 274 92.45 -6.25 50.52
C GLU A 274 93.61 -5.28 50.83
N ASP A 275 93.49 -4.02 50.42
CA ASP A 275 94.49 -3.00 50.72
C ASP A 275 94.54 -2.68 52.22
N CYS A 276 93.39 -2.67 52.91
CA CYS A 276 93.35 -2.54 54.37
C CYS A 276 94.00 -3.74 55.06
N GLU A 277 93.80 -4.96 54.58
CA GLU A 277 94.48 -6.16 55.08
C GLU A 277 95.99 -6.11 54.84
N ARG A 278 96.44 -5.67 53.65
CA ARG A 278 97.86 -5.46 53.34
C ARG A 278 98.50 -4.44 54.27
N LEU A 279 97.82 -3.32 54.52
CA LEU A 279 98.27 -2.30 55.46
C LEU A 279 98.29 -2.82 56.90
N SER A 280 97.28 -3.59 57.32
CA SER A 280 97.25 -4.25 58.63
C SER A 280 98.41 -5.22 58.80
N ASN A 281 98.68 -6.06 57.80
CA ASN A 281 99.82 -6.99 57.80
C ASN A 281 101.17 -6.25 57.83
N ALA A 282 101.30 -5.14 57.10
CA ALA A 282 102.50 -4.29 57.15
C ALA A 282 102.66 -3.65 58.55
N LEU A 283 101.57 -3.19 59.16
CA LEU A 283 101.56 -2.67 60.51
C LEU A 283 101.98 -3.75 61.52
N GLU A 284 101.47 -4.98 61.41
CA GLU A 284 101.89 -6.10 62.26
C GLU A 284 103.37 -6.42 62.11
N ARG A 285 103.91 -6.46 60.87
CA ARG A 285 105.35 -6.67 60.63
C ARG A 285 106.20 -5.59 61.28
N THR A 286 105.86 -4.32 61.08
CA THR A 286 106.60 -3.20 61.71
C THR A 286 106.49 -3.25 63.24
N ASN A 287 105.37 -3.69 63.78
CA ASN A 287 105.20 -3.86 65.22
C ASN A 287 106.05 -5.02 65.76
N GLN A 288 106.15 -6.14 65.03
CA GLN A 288 107.06 -7.25 65.35
C GLN A 288 108.52 -6.82 65.28
N GLU A 289 108.92 -6.04 64.27
CA GLU A 289 110.24 -5.44 64.18
C GLU A 289 110.52 -4.52 65.38
N LEU A 290 109.57 -3.66 65.76
CA LEU A 290 109.69 -2.81 66.96
C LEU A 290 109.85 -3.63 68.25
N VAL A 291 109.14 -4.75 68.39
CA VAL A 291 109.30 -5.67 69.53
C VAL A 291 110.68 -6.35 69.49
N ALA A 292 111.18 -6.76 68.32
CA ALA A 292 112.53 -7.29 68.15
C ALA A 292 113.60 -6.25 68.53
N TYR A 293 113.43 -4.99 68.12
CA TYR A 293 114.30 -3.88 68.53
C TYR A 293 114.25 -3.64 70.05
N LYS A 294 113.07 -3.72 70.69
CA LYS A 294 112.95 -3.61 72.16
C LYS A 294 113.68 -4.74 72.88
N THR A 295 113.55 -5.99 72.42
CA THR A 295 114.22 -7.15 73.04
C THR A 295 115.74 -7.13 72.83
N GLN A 296 116.21 -6.63 71.67
CA GLN A 296 117.64 -6.40 71.43
C GLN A 296 118.19 -5.28 72.32
N LYS A 297 117.41 -4.21 72.55
CA LYS A 297 117.73 -3.16 73.51
C LYS A 297 117.78 -3.69 74.95
N GLU A 298 116.86 -4.56 75.35
CA GLU A 298 116.87 -5.20 76.67
C GLU A 298 118.11 -6.09 76.90
N ARG A 299 118.55 -6.82 75.86
CA ARG A 299 119.82 -7.57 75.87
C ARG A 299 121.03 -6.67 76.06
N LEU A 300 121.08 -5.52 75.40
CA LEU A 300 122.16 -4.54 75.54
C LEU A 300 122.15 -3.86 76.92
N THR A 301 120.98 -3.58 77.50
CA THR A 301 120.89 -2.97 78.85
C THR A 301 121.33 -3.91 79.98
N ARG A 302 121.22 -5.24 79.81
CA ARG A 302 121.71 -6.22 80.81
C ARG A 302 123.24 -6.30 80.90
N TRP A 303 123.97 -5.86 79.87
CA TRP A 303 125.44 -5.82 79.89
C TRP A 303 126.03 -4.56 80.53
N ILE A 304 125.27 -3.46 80.58
CA ILE A 304 125.76 -2.16 81.05
C ILE A 304 125.50 -1.93 82.55
N HIS A 305 124.54 -2.63 83.16
CA HIS A 305 124.12 -2.39 84.55
C HIS A 305 124.86 -3.20 85.65
N VAL A 306 125.70 -4.18 85.30
CA VAL A 306 126.31 -5.08 86.30
C VAL A 306 127.63 -4.57 86.91
N PRO A 307 128.51 -3.82 86.21
CA PRO A 307 129.71 -3.25 86.85
C PRO A 307 129.51 -1.86 87.49
N GLY A 308 128.47 -1.09 87.13
CA GLY A 308 128.29 0.30 87.57
C GLY A 308 127.71 0.49 88.99
N ALA A 309 126.95 -0.48 89.49
CA ALA A 309 126.27 -0.38 90.79
C ALA A 309 127.19 -0.70 92.00
N MET A 310 128.32 -1.39 91.78
CA MET A 310 129.27 -1.74 92.85
C MET A 310 130.26 -0.61 93.21
N MET A 311 130.45 0.39 92.34
CA MET A 311 131.36 1.51 92.61
C MET A 311 130.68 2.71 93.32
N GLY A 312 129.34 2.77 93.35
CA GLY A 312 128.59 3.84 94.00
C GLY A 312 128.42 3.70 95.51
N VAL A 313 128.50 2.47 96.06
CA VAL A 313 128.32 2.21 97.50
C VAL A 313 129.63 2.47 98.28
N SER A 314 130.79 2.32 97.63
CA SER A 314 132.12 2.46 98.25
C SER A 314 132.53 3.92 98.48
N VAL A 315 132.01 4.88 97.71
CA VAL A 315 132.37 6.31 97.81
C VAL A 315 131.55 7.03 98.88
N VAL A 316 130.33 6.57 99.19
CA VAL A 316 129.48 7.17 100.24
C VAL A 316 129.91 6.74 101.65
N ALA A 317 130.51 5.55 101.81
CA ALA A 317 131.01 5.08 103.10
C ALA A 317 132.32 5.74 103.57
N LEU A 318 133.11 6.33 102.66
CA LEU A 318 134.38 6.97 102.99
C LEU A 318 134.23 8.45 103.44
N VAL A 319 133.08 9.07 103.18
CA VAL A 319 132.81 10.48 103.52
C VAL A 319 132.20 10.66 104.91
N LEU A 320 131.69 9.60 105.55
CA LEU A 320 131.00 9.68 106.85
C LEU A 320 131.84 9.24 108.06
N TYR A 321 133.12 8.93 107.89
CA TYR A 321 133.93 8.37 108.97
C TYR A 321 135.38 8.88 108.95
N SER A 322 135.61 10.19 109.15
CA SER A 322 136.85 10.75 109.72
C SER A 322 136.72 12.26 109.95
N ASP A 323 136.25 12.63 111.14
CA ASP A 323 136.49 13.94 111.74
C ASP A 323 137.81 13.85 112.53
N ALA A 324 138.86 14.59 112.10
CA ALA A 324 139.74 15.39 112.95
C ALA A 324 141.07 15.79 112.26
N GLN A 325 141.26 17.11 112.20
CA GLN A 325 142.50 17.89 112.07
C GLN A 325 143.05 18.23 110.67
N PRO A 326 143.63 19.46 110.52
CA PRO A 326 143.30 20.34 109.40
C PRO A 326 144.45 20.55 108.41
N GLY A 327 144.09 20.76 107.13
CA GLY A 327 144.98 21.29 106.12
C GLY A 327 144.87 20.57 104.77
N HIS A 328 144.40 21.29 103.75
CA HIS A 328 144.48 20.95 102.31
C HIS A 328 143.62 19.80 101.76
N LEU A 329 142.29 19.97 101.69
CA LEU A 329 141.45 19.15 100.78
C LEU A 329 140.26 19.91 100.15
N PHE A 330 140.31 21.24 100.11
CA PHE A 330 139.20 22.07 99.59
C PHE A 330 139.20 22.31 98.06
N ASP A 331 140.21 21.81 97.32
CA ASP A 331 140.31 22.02 95.86
C ASP A 331 139.88 20.82 94.99
N SER A 332 139.40 19.72 95.57
CA SER A 332 139.14 18.47 94.83
C SER A 332 137.66 18.03 94.77
N LEU A 333 136.71 18.73 95.42
CA LEU A 333 135.32 18.28 95.52
C LEU A 333 134.32 18.95 94.55
N ALA A 334 134.70 20.06 93.91
CA ALA A 334 133.83 20.76 92.95
C ALA A 334 133.56 19.97 91.65
N PRO A 335 134.51 19.20 91.06
CA PRO A 335 134.24 18.45 89.82
C PRO A 335 133.30 17.24 90.00
N ALA A 336 133.29 16.63 91.20
CA ALA A 336 132.52 15.42 91.46
C ALA A 336 131.01 15.69 91.60
N VAL A 337 130.64 16.83 92.20
CA VAL A 337 129.23 17.24 92.35
C VAL A 337 128.65 17.66 90.99
N PHE A 338 129.44 18.34 90.15
CA PHE A 338 129.00 18.71 88.79
C PHE A 338 128.79 17.49 87.89
N LEU A 339 129.64 16.46 87.97
CA LEU A 339 129.44 15.23 87.19
C LEU A 339 128.18 14.47 87.64
N GLY A 340 127.90 14.44 88.95
CA GLY A 340 126.67 13.85 89.51
C GLY A 340 125.40 14.55 89.00
N CYS A 341 125.38 15.88 88.94
CA CYS A 341 124.25 16.64 88.42
C CYS A 341 124.04 16.44 86.91
N VAL A 342 125.12 16.34 86.12
CA VAL A 342 125.04 16.10 84.66
C VAL A 342 124.51 14.69 84.35
N VAL A 343 124.94 13.68 85.10
CA VAL A 343 124.45 12.30 84.94
C VAL A 343 122.99 12.17 85.38
N TYR A 344 122.56 12.91 86.41
CA TYR A 344 121.16 12.98 86.82
C TYR A 344 120.27 13.69 85.79
N ALA A 345 120.72 14.80 85.20
CA ALA A 345 119.99 15.51 84.15
C ALA A 345 119.85 14.67 82.85
N LEU A 346 120.90 13.93 82.46
CA LEU A 346 120.87 13.02 81.31
C LEU A 346 119.96 11.82 81.53
N SER A 347 119.88 11.28 82.75
CA SER A 347 118.96 10.17 83.06
C SER A 347 117.49 10.60 83.06
N LEU A 348 117.18 11.84 83.50
CA LEU A 348 115.84 12.43 83.41
C LEU A 348 115.41 12.72 81.96
N MET A 349 116.33 13.21 81.11
CA MET A 349 116.06 13.44 79.68
C MET A 349 115.79 12.12 78.91
N ILE A 350 116.49 11.04 79.27
CA ILE A 350 116.27 9.71 78.67
C ILE A 350 114.96 9.08 79.16
N ALA A 351 114.49 9.41 80.37
CA ALA A 351 113.20 8.96 80.88
C ALA A 351 112.02 9.71 80.24
N PHE A 352 112.14 11.02 79.99
CA PHE A 352 111.09 11.83 79.36
C PHE A 352 110.92 11.57 77.86
N THR A 353 111.99 11.26 77.14
CA THR A 353 111.95 10.89 75.71
C THR A 353 111.43 9.48 75.42
N ARG A 354 111.11 8.69 76.45
CA ARG A 354 110.46 7.36 76.33
C ARG A 354 108.95 7.38 76.57
N ARG A 355 108.35 8.54 76.84
CA ARG A 355 106.90 8.70 77.14
C ARG A 355 106.14 9.57 76.14
N ALA A 356 106.82 10.09 75.12
CA ALA A 356 106.27 10.62 73.86
C ALA A 356 106.68 9.66 72.74
#